data_AF-A0A512BC56-F1
#
_entry.id   AF-A0A512BC56-F1
#
_cell.length_a   1.000
_cell.length_b   1.000
_cell.length_c   1.000
_cell.angle_alpha   90.00
_cell.angle_beta   90.00
_cell.angle_gamma   90.00
#
_symmetry.space_group_name_H-M   'P 1'
#
loop_
_entity.id
_entity.type
_entity.pdbx_description
1 polymer ?
#
loop_
_entity_poly.entity_id
_entity_poly.type
_entity_poly.pdbx_seq_one_letter_code
_entity_poly.pdbx_strand_id
1 'polypeptide(L)' 'MKPVIIKLNLAGTTVHVNASHILYYYAKHNDKGQIVTELFFTEKFGLEVTETPAEIDDLINGEGKVVELLNVGD' A
#
# COMPACT_ATOMS: atom_id res chain seq x y z
N MET A 1 16.56 7.69 11.01
CA MET A 1 16.31 6.78 9.87
C MET A 1 15.76 7.61 8.72
N LYS A 2 15.99 7.20 7.47
CA LYS A 2 15.32 7.85 6.32
C LYS A 2 13.85 7.44 6.31
N PRO A 3 12.92 8.30 5.87
CA PRO A 3 11.51 7.94 5.76
C PRO A 3 11.32 6.94 4.61
N VAL A 4 10.62 5.84 4.89
CA VAL A 4 10.21 4.85 3.88
C VAL A 4 8.99 5.42 3.17
N ILE A 5 9.11 5.74 1.88
CA ILE A 5 7.99 6.25 1.07
C ILE A 5 7.46 5.12 0.19
N ILE A 6 6.22 4.71 0.42
CA ILE A 6 5.52 3.73 -0.41
C ILE A 6 4.59 4.45 -1.41
N LYS A 7 4.35 3.80 -2.55
CA LYS A 7 3.44 4.27 -3.58
C LYS A 7 2.17 3.42 -3.54
N LEU A 8 1.02 4.06 -3.40
CA LEU A 8 -0.28 3.41 -3.34
C LEU A 8 -1.15 3.89 -4.50
N ASN A 9 -2.00 3.01 -5.05
CA ASN A 9 -2.97 3.38 -6.07
C ASN A 9 -4.38 3.51 -5.49
N LEU A 10 -4.96 4.70 -5.59
CA LEU A 10 -6.27 5.04 -5.07
C LEU A 10 -7.18 5.49 -6.21
N ALA A 11 -8.04 4.58 -6.66
CA ALA A 11 -8.99 4.86 -7.74
C ALA A 11 -8.33 5.50 -8.99
N GLY A 12 -7.14 5.03 -9.36
CA GLY A 12 -6.36 5.55 -10.50
C GLY A 12 -5.44 6.72 -10.16
N THR A 13 -5.44 7.21 -8.92
CA THR A 13 -4.54 8.25 -8.44
C THR A 13 -3.36 7.62 -7.70
N THR A 14 -2.14 7.97 -8.10
CA THR A 14 -0.94 7.54 -7.36
C THR A 14 -0.70 8.47 -6.18
N VAL A 15 -0.61 7.90 -4.98
CA VAL A 15 -0.31 8.65 -3.75
C VAL A 15 0.97 8.11 -3.12
N HIS A 16 1.81 9.03 -2.65
CA HIS A 16 3.06 8.72 -1.98
C HIS A 16 2.87 8.92 -0.48
N VAL A 17 3.11 7.85 0.28
CA VAL A 17 2.82 7.80 1.71
C VAL A 17 4.08 7.48 2.48
N ASN A 18 4.33 8.19 3.57
CA ASN A 18 5.37 7.79 4.51
C ASN A 18 4.87 6.60 5.34
N ALA A 19 5.46 5.43 5.12
CA ALA A 19 5.08 4.21 5.81
C ALA A 19 5.26 4.29 7.32
N SER A 20 6.19 5.12 7.81
CA SER A 20 6.38 5.32 9.25
C SER A 20 5.19 6.02 9.94
N HIS A 21 4.21 6.51 9.18
CA HIS A 21 2.98 7.10 9.70
C HIS A 21 1.79 6.14 9.69
N ILE A 22 1.95 4.92 9.15
CA ILE A 22 0.92 3.89 9.20
C ILE A 22 0.97 3.27 10.59
N LEU A 23 -0.13 3.34 11.34
CA LEU A 23 -0.23 2.80 12.70
C LEU A 23 -0.51 1.28 12.67
N TYR A 24 -1.45 0.87 11.84
CA TYR A 24 -1.81 -0.52 11.58
C TYR A 24 -2.66 -0.61 10.30
N TYR A 25 -2.79 -1.82 9.76
CA TYR A 25 -3.66 -2.11 8.62
C TYR A 25 -4.22 -3.52 8.72
N TYR A 26 -5.38 -3.73 8.12
CA TYR A 26 -6.03 -5.03 8.05
C TYR A 26 -6.88 -5.16 6.79
N ALA A 27 -7.11 -6.40 6.35
CA ALA A 27 -8.03 -6.70 5.26
C ALA A 27 -9.48 -6.73 5.77
N LYS A 28 -10.40 -6.15 5.01
CA LYS A 28 -11.85 -6.18 5.27
C LYS A 28 -12.63 -6.30 3.97
N HIS A 29 -13.94 -6.56 4.08
CA HIS A 29 -14.86 -6.37 2.96
C HIS A 29 -15.37 -4.93 2.99
N ASN A 30 -15.34 -4.24 1.86
CA ASN A 30 -15.98 -2.92 1.71
C ASN A 30 -17.50 -3.04 1.50
N ASP A 31 -18.19 -1.91 1.37
CA ASP A 31 -19.65 -1.86 1.17
C ASP A 31 -20.13 -2.56 -0.12
N LYS A 32 -19.22 -2.81 -1.07
CA LYS A 32 -19.48 -3.54 -2.31
C LYS A 32 -19.17 -5.04 -2.20
N GLY A 33 -18.76 -5.51 -1.02
CA GLY A 33 -18.36 -6.89 -0.78
C GLY A 33 -16.99 -7.25 -1.37
N GLN A 34 -16.16 -6.28 -1.73
CA GLN A 34 -14.81 -6.51 -2.23
C GLN A 34 -13.83 -6.55 -1.07
N ILE A 35 -12.84 -7.43 -1.14
CA ILE A 35 -11.73 -7.45 -0.16
C ILE A 35 -10.80 -6.28 -0.48
N VAL A 36 -10.56 -5.44 0.53
CA VAL A 36 -9.65 -4.29 0.49
C VAL A 36 -8.80 -4.27 1.75
N THR A 37 -7.66 -3.59 1.71
CA THR A 37 -6.87 -3.30 2.92
C THR A 37 -7.13 -1.89 3.37
N GLU A 38 -7.42 -1.70 4.65
CA GLU A 38 -7.59 -0.39 5.25
C GLU A 38 -6.34 -0.02 6.06
N LEU A 39 -5.68 1.08 5.69
CA LEU A 39 -4.50 1.63 6.36
C LEU A 39 -4.89 2.77 7.28
N PHE A 40 -4.58 2.67 8.57
CA PHE A 40 -4.86 3.73 9.54
C PHE A 40 -3.63 4.60 9.80
N PHE A 41 -3.76 5.91 9.62
CA PHE A 41 -2.71 6.90 9.94
C PHE A 41 -2.98 7.61 11.27
N THR A 42 -4.26 7.68 11.65
CA THR A 42 -4.73 8.13 12.97
C THR A 42 -5.97 7.33 13.34
N GLU A 43 -6.44 7.42 14.58
CA GLU A 43 -7.70 6.77 15.01
C GLU A 43 -8.94 7.23 14.24
N LYS A 44 -8.88 8.39 13.55
CA LYS A 44 -10.01 9.00 12.84
C LYS A 44 -9.84 9.02 11.32
N PHE A 45 -8.68 8.60 10.82
CA PHE A 45 -8.36 8.68 9.40
C PHE A 45 -7.67 7.40 8.94
N GLY A 46 -8.38 6.69 8.08
CA GLY A 46 -7.89 5.53 7.35
C GLY A 46 -8.11 5.67 5.85
N LEU A 47 -7.45 4.80 5.09
CA LEU A 47 -7.45 4.79 3.64
C LEU A 47 -7.63 3.36 3.15
N GLU A 48 -8.61 3.14 2.27
CA GLU A 48 -8.82 1.84 1.62
C GLU A 48 -7.99 1.73 0.34
N VAL A 49 -7.26 0.62 0.20
CA VAL A 49 -6.47 0.29 -0.98
C VAL A 49 -6.78 -1.12 -1.45
N THR A 50 -6.42 -1.40 -2.70
CA THR A 50 -6.65 -2.71 -3.33
C THR A 50 -5.54 -3.73 -3.00
N GLU A 51 -4.37 -3.23 -2.62
CA GLU A 51 -3.22 -4.00 -2.19
C GLU A 51 -3.56 -4.81 -0.94
N THR A 52 -3.15 -6.07 -0.91
CA THR A 52 -3.30 -6.98 0.22
C THR A 52 -2.34 -6.60 1.36
N PRO A 53 -2.58 -7.05 2.60
CA PRO A 53 -1.64 -6.78 3.70
C PRO A 53 -0.21 -7.27 3.42
N ALA A 54 -0.07 -8.39 2.72
CA ALA A 54 1.25 -8.92 2.33
C ALA A 54 1.95 -8.02 1.30
N GLU A 55 1.22 -7.46 0.33
CA GLU A 55 1.79 -6.49 -0.61
C GLU A 55 2.18 -5.18 0.09
N ILE A 56 1.42 -4.76 1.11
CA ILE A 56 1.81 -3.63 1.97
C ILE A 56 3.09 -3.95 2.75
N ASP A 57 3.20 -5.15 3.33
CA ASP A 57 4.43 -5.61 4.00
C ASP A 57 5.62 -5.53 3.03
N ASP A 58 5.47 -6.03 1.81
CA ASP A 58 6.52 -6.01 0.79
C ASP A 58 6.90 -4.57 0.39
N LEU A 59 5.92 -3.66 0.25
CA LEU A 59 6.19 -2.25 -0.06
C LEU A 59 6.95 -1.54 1.07
N ILE A 60 6.61 -1.82 2.33
CA ILE A 60 7.27 -1.21 3.50
C ILE A 60 8.69 -1.77 3.66
N ASN A 61 8.86 -3.07 3.51
CA ASN A 61 10.14 -3.76 3.70
C ASN A 61 11.05 -3.68 2.47
N GLY A 62 10.49 -3.34 1.30
CA GLY A 62 11.15 -3.36 0.00
C GLY A 62 12.05 -2.16 -0.31
N GLU A 63 12.63 -1.46 0.68
CA GLU A 63 13.63 -0.42 0.44
C GLU A 63 14.76 -0.94 -0.49
N GLY A 64 14.70 -0.60 -1.78
CA GLY A 64 15.86 -0.64 -2.67
C GLY A 64 15.80 -1.44 -3.98
N LYS A 65 14.66 -1.95 -4.45
CA LYS A 65 14.58 -2.46 -5.84
C LYS A 65 13.42 -1.85 -6.62
N VAL A 66 13.76 -0.95 -7.52
CA VAL A 66 13.00 -0.81 -8.77
C VAL A 66 13.05 -2.18 -9.45
N VAL A 67 11.97 -2.95 -9.34
CA VAL A 67 11.82 -4.15 -10.18
C VAL A 67 11.43 -3.63 -11.56
N GLU A 68 12.43 -3.44 -12.42
CA GLU A 68 12.17 -3.38 -13.85
C GLU A 68 11.64 -4.75 -14.28
N LEU A 69 10.35 -4.81 -14.58
CA LEU A 69 9.80 -5.91 -15.36
C LEU A 69 10.37 -5.80 -16.76
N LEU A 70 11.50 -6.46 -17.02
CA LEU A 70 11.94 -6.76 -18.38
C LEU A 70 10.85 -7.63 -19.00
N ASN A 71 10.11 -7.04 -19.93
CA ASN A 71 9.26 -7.78 -20.83
C ASN A 71 10.18 -8.65 -21.70
N VAL A 72 10.33 -9.92 -21.33
CA VAL A 72 10.95 -10.91 -22.21
C VAL A 72 9.90 -11.25 -23.26
N GLY A 73 9.82 -10.40 -24.28
CA GLY A 73 9.10 -10.67 -25.51
C GLY A 73 10.01 -11.43 -26.47
N ASP A 74 9.55 -12.63 -26.82
CA ASP A 74 9.97 -13.58 -27.88
C ASP A 74 11.40 -14.16 -27.86
#